data_AF-A0A4Q6CH63-F1
#
_entry.id   AF-A0A4Q6CH63-F1
#
_cell.length_a   1.000
_cell.length_b   1.000
_cell.length_c   1.000
_cell.angle_alpha   90.00
_cell.angle_beta   90.00
_cell.angle_gamma   90.00
#
_symmetry.space_group_name_H-M   'P 1'
#
loop_
_entity.id
_entity.type
_entity.pdbx_description
1 polymer ?
#
loop_
_entity_poly.entity_id
_entity_poly.type
_entity_poly.pdbx_seq_one_letter_code
_entity_poly.pdbx_strand_id
1 'polypeptide(L)' 'MPVEPKMLSGEERTRMVELAAYHIAERDGFKPGMETDYWLQGEQQVANLLDTSAELH' A
#
# COMPACT_ATOMS: atom_id res chain seq x y z
N MET A 1 -7.07 25.07 12.43
CA MET A 1 -7.80 23.93 11.83
C MET A 1 -7.37 22.69 12.62
N PRO A 2 -8.29 21.94 13.23
CA PRO A 2 -7.91 20.70 13.90
C PRO A 2 -7.54 19.69 12.81
N VAL A 3 -6.33 19.14 12.91
CA VAL A 3 -5.92 17.99 12.11
C VAL A 3 -6.59 16.77 12.73
N GLU A 4 -7.71 16.35 12.15
CA GLU A 4 -8.35 15.09 12.54
C GLU A 4 -7.32 13.96 12.38
N PRO A 5 -7.27 12.97 13.30
CA PRO A 5 -6.34 11.87 13.20
C PRO A 5 -6.61 11.22 11.85
N LYS A 6 -5.65 11.39 10.93
CA LYS A 6 -5.86 11.16 9.52
C LYS A 6 -5.90 9.65 9.28
N MET A 7 -7.05 9.04 9.57
CA MET A 7 -7.40 7.74 9.02
C MET A 7 -7.31 7.93 7.51
N LEU A 8 -6.29 7.33 6.90
CA LEU A 8 -6.08 7.43 5.46
C LEU A 8 -7.38 7.09 4.76
N SER A 9 -7.84 8.01 3.92
CA SER A 9 -9.03 7.80 3.12
C SER A 9 -8.82 6.58 2.21
N GLY A 10 -9.92 5.92 1.81
CA GLY A 10 -9.83 4.74 0.94
C GLY A 10 -9.03 4.99 -0.34
N GLU A 11 -9.11 6.20 -0.88
CA GLU A 11 -8.34 6.64 -2.05
C GLU A 11 -6.83 6.73 -1.76
N GLU A 12 -6.45 7.30 -0.61
CA GLU A 12 -5.04 7.37 -0.21
C GLU A 12 -4.46 5.97 0.03
N ARG A 13 -5.24 5.03 0.60
CA ARG A 13 -4.84 3.62 0.74
C ARG A 13 -4.60 3.00 -0.64
N THR A 14 -5.52 3.15 -1.58
CA THR A 14 -5.39 2.61 -2.95
C THR A 14 -4.15 3.16 -3.64
N ARG A 15 -3.84 4.45 -3.50
CA ARG A 15 -2.64 5.06 -4.07
C ARG A 15 -1.36 4.49 -3.46
N MET A 16 -1.34 4.22 -2.16
CA MET A 16 -0.20 3.57 -1.51
C MET A 16 -0.01 2.13 -2.01
N VAL A 17 -1.12 1.41 -2.23
CA VAL A 17 -1.08 0.05 -2.78
C VAL A 17 -0.52 0.04 -4.20
N GLU A 18 -0.99 0.96 -5.05
CA GLU A 18 -0.51 1.12 -6.43
C GLU A 18 1.00 1.38 -6.46
N LEU A 19 1.48 2.31 -5.64
CA LEU A 19 2.92 2.61 -5.54
C LEU A 19 3.71 1.40 -5.03
N ALA A 20 3.21 0.72 -4.00
CA ALA A 20 3.87 -0.48 -3.46
C ALA A 20 3.96 -1.58 -4.53
N ALA A 21 2.86 -1.85 -5.24
CA ALA A 21 2.81 -2.82 -6.33
C ALA A 21 3.79 -2.46 -7.46
N TYR A 22 3.85 -1.18 -7.84
CA TYR A 22 4.79 -0.68 -8.84
C TYR A 22 6.25 -0.91 -8.43
N HIS A 23 6.62 -0.60 -7.20
CA HIS A 23 7.98 -0.82 -6.70
C HIS A 23 8.35 -2.31 -6.65
N ILE A 24 7.40 -3.19 -6.31
CA ILE A 24 7.62 -4.64 -6.34
C ILE A 24 7.83 -5.12 -7.77
N ALA A 25 6.97 -4.70 -8.69
CA ALA A 25 7.05 -5.03 -10.10
C ALA A 25 8.38 -4.55 -10.72
N GLU A 26 8.77 -3.31 -10.44
CA GLU A 26 10.06 -2.75 -10.88
C GLU A 26 11.24 -3.59 -10.38
N ARG A 27 11.23 -3.95 -9.10
CA ARG A 27 12.31 -4.76 -8.48
C ARG A 27 12.38 -6.18 -9.04
N ASP A 28 11.25 -6.73 -9.48
CA ASP A 28 11.17 -8.06 -10.09
C ASP A 28 11.32 -8.02 -11.63
N GLY A 29 11.50 -6.83 -12.22
CA GLY A 29 11.71 -6.64 -13.65
C GLY A 29 10.44 -6.73 -14.50
N PHE A 30 9.28 -6.41 -13.92
CA PHE A 30 7.96 -6.44 -14.56
C PHE A 30 7.65 -7.79 -15.23
N LYS A 31 7.82 -8.89 -14.49
CA LYS A 31 7.50 -10.22 -15.03
C LYS A 31 6.04 -10.28 -15.51
N PRO A 32 5.79 -10.80 -16.73
CA PRO A 32 4.45 -10.90 -17.27
C PRO A 32 3.62 -11.94 -16.49
N GLY A 33 2.34 -11.64 -16.26
CA GLY A 33 1.42 -12.53 -15.54
C GLY A 33 1.49 -12.43 -14.02
N MET A 34 2.29 -11.50 -13.47
CA MET A 34 2.43 -11.27 -12.03
C MET A 34 1.74 -9.98 -11.57
N GLU A 35 0.98 -9.30 -12.45
CA GLU A 35 0.37 -8.00 -12.17
C GLU A 35 -0.55 -8.05 -10.95
N THR A 36 -1.38 -9.10 -10.85
CA THR A 36 -2.27 -9.34 -9.71
C THR A 36 -1.48 -9.69 -8.44
N ASP A 37 -0.42 -10.49 -8.56
CA ASP A 37 0.45 -10.82 -7.44
C ASP A 37 1.17 -9.60 -6.86
N TYR A 38 1.63 -8.68 -7.71
CA TYR A 38 2.24 -7.43 -7.25
C TYR A 38 1.23 -6.53 -6.55
N TRP A 39 -0.01 -6.47 -7.06
CA TRP A 39 -1.10 -5.76 -6.39
C TRP A 39 -1.38 -6.34 -5.01
N LEU A 40 -1.56 -7.66 -4.90
CA LEU A 40 -1.85 -8.34 -3.64
C LEU A 40 -0.72 -8.15 -2.61
N GLN A 41 0.54 -8.20 -3.05
CA GLN A 41 1.69 -7.91 -2.19
C GLN A 41 1.74 -6.44 -1.76
N GLY A 42 1.34 -5.51 -2.64
CA GLY A 42 1.18 -4.09 -2.30
C GLY A 42 0.10 -3.87 -1.25
N GLU A 43 -1.06 -4.52 -1.39
CA GLU A 43 -2.16 -4.48 -0.42
C GLU A 43 -1.71 -4.95 0.96
N GLN A 44 -1.01 -6.09 1.02
CA GLN A 44 -0.52 -6.62 2.30
C GLN A 44 0.51 -5.70 2.96
N GLN A 45 1.43 -5.11 2.18
CA GLN A 45 2.41 -4.16 2.73
C GLN A 45 1.75 -2.92 3.31
N VAL A 46 0.78 -2.35 2.59
CA VAL A 46 0.04 -1.18 3.06
C VAL A 46 -0.81 -1.54 4.28
N ALA A 47 -1.49 -2.69 4.29
CA ALA A 47 -2.23 -3.16 5.46
C ALA A 47 -1.32 -3.26 6.69
N ASN A 48 -0.15 -3.89 6.56
CA ASN A 48 0.82 -4.03 7.66
C ASN A 48 1.32 -2.66 8.17
N LEU A 49 1.58 -1.71 7.27
CA LEU A 49 2.02 -0.36 7.62
C LEU A 49 0.94 0.39 8.41
N LEU A 50 -0.33 0.24 8.00
CA LEU A 50 -1.47 0.88 8.64
C LEU A 50 -1.81 0.25 9.99
N ASP A 51 -1.72 -1.08 10.10
CA ASP A 51 -1.92 -1.79 11.36
C ASP A 51 -0.81 -1.44 12.37
N THR A 52 0.46 -1.40 11.93
CA THR A 52 1.58 -0.96 12.78
C THR A 52 1.44 0.51 13.20
N SER A 53 0.90 1.35 12.32
CA SER A 53 0.66 2.77 12.64
C SER A 53 -0.52 2.95 13.61
N ALA A 54 -1.45 2.00 13.67
CA ALA A 54 -2.57 2.02 14.62
C ALA A 54 -2.18 1.58 16.04
N GLU A 55 -1.09 0.81 16.21
CA GLU A 55 -0.58 0.38 17.52
C GLU A 55 0.25 1.44 18.27
N LEU A 56 0.60 2.57 17.62
CA LEU A 56 1.40 3.65 18.21
C LEU A 56 0.58 4.85 18.73
N HIS A 57 -0.74 4.71 18.87
CA HIS A 57 -1.65 5.72 19.40
C HIS A 57 -2.36 5.27 20.67
#